data_AF-A0A7S1HPH4-F1
#
_entry.id   AF-A0A7S1HPH4-F1
#
_cell.length_a   1.000
_cell.length_b   1.000
_cell.length_c   1.000
_cell.angle_alpha   90.00
_cell.angle_beta   90.00
_cell.angle_gamma   90.00
#
_symmetry.space_group_name_H-M   'P 1'
#
loop_
_entity.id
_entity.type
_entity.pdbx_description
1 polymer ?
#
loop_
_entity_poly.entity_id
_entity_poly.type
_entity_poly.pdbx_seq_one_letter_code
_entity_poly.pdbx_strand_id
1 'polypeptide(L)'
;VADFLRAHPAGQRLNPGIRRLVRALQQRGVAVYLISGGFRELALPVARELGIAPDSVFANRMLFTADDETGLPTRFAGFDAREPTCRRGGKPEVIESLRALHPYENVVMVGDGIT
;
A
#
# COMPACT_ATOMS: atom_id res chain seq x y z
N VAL A 1 -3.46 -5.36 15.31
CA VAL A 1 -3.60 -4.43 14.16
C VAL A 1 -4.98 -3.79 14.11
N ALA A 2 -6.07 -4.56 14.18
CA ALA A 2 -7.44 -4.02 14.15
C ALA A 2 -7.69 -2.93 15.21
N ASP A 3 -7.28 -3.16 16.45
CA ASP A 3 -7.46 -2.19 17.54
C ASP A 3 -6.73 -0.87 17.28
N PHE A 4 -5.49 -0.96 16.76
CA PHE A 4 -4.71 0.21 16.36
C PHE A 4 -5.41 1.02 15.26
N LEU A 5 -5.94 0.34 14.23
CA LEU A 5 -6.67 0.99 13.13
C LEU A 5 -7.97 1.66 13.60
N ARG A 6 -8.65 1.09 14.59
CA ARG A 6 -9.83 1.72 15.21
C ARG A 6 -9.46 2.96 16.02
N ALA A 7 -8.37 2.90 16.78
CA ALA A 7 -7.88 4.03 17.57
C ALA A 7 -7.25 5.15 16.70
N HIS A 8 -6.73 4.79 15.52
CA HIS A 8 -6.02 5.70 14.61
C HIS A 8 -6.57 5.60 13.18
N PRO A 9 -7.80 6.07 12.94
CA PRO A 9 -8.42 5.96 11.62
C PRO A 9 -7.60 6.72 10.57
N ALA A 10 -7.31 6.04 9.45
CA ALA A 10 -6.46 6.56 8.38
C ALA A 10 -6.91 7.94 7.89
N GLY A 11 -8.23 8.15 7.76
CA GLY A 11 -8.82 9.38 7.25
C GLY A 11 -8.51 10.64 8.07
N GLN A 12 -8.15 10.51 9.34
CA GLN A 12 -7.78 11.64 10.22
C GLN A 12 -6.30 12.02 10.13
N ARG A 13 -5.47 11.14 9.55
CA ARG A 13 -4.00 11.30 9.52
C ARG A 13 -3.45 11.48 8.10
N LEU A 14 -4.31 11.82 7.16
CA LEU A 14 -3.90 12.09 5.78
C LEU A 14 -3.26 13.46 5.67
N ASN A 15 -2.17 13.55 4.89
CA ASN A 15 -1.53 14.83 4.60
C ASN A 15 -2.52 15.80 3.94
N PRO A 16 -2.54 17.09 4.35
CA PRO A 16 -3.41 18.09 3.73
C PRO A 16 -3.28 18.10 2.21
N GLY A 17 -4.43 18.09 1.50
CA GLY A 17 -4.48 18.14 0.04
C GLY A 17 -4.36 16.80 -0.70
N ILE A 18 -3.94 15.71 -0.05
CA ILE A 18 -3.74 14.41 -0.75
C ILE A 18 -5.03 13.88 -1.38
N ARG A 19 -6.17 14.01 -0.69
CA ARG A 19 -7.50 13.63 -1.22
C ARG A 19 -7.82 14.38 -2.51
N ARG A 20 -7.54 15.70 -2.53
CA ARG A 20 -7.78 16.55 -3.71
C ARG A 20 -6.87 16.13 -4.86
N LEU A 21 -5.60 15.87 -4.57
CA LEU A 21 -4.62 15.45 -5.57
C LEU A 21 -5.00 14.11 -6.21
N VAL A 22 -5.22 13.07 -5.41
CA VAL A 22 -5.57 11.73 -5.91
C VAL A 22 -6.85 11.77 -6.75
N ARG A 23 -7.89 12.45 -6.24
CA ARG A 23 -9.15 12.60 -6.99
C ARG A 23 -8.94 13.30 -8.33
N ALA A 24 -8.16 14.38 -8.36
CA ALA A 24 -7.89 15.12 -9.60
C ALA A 24 -7.11 14.29 -10.62
N LEU A 25 -6.17 13.45 -10.17
CA LEU A 25 -5.42 12.52 -11.03
C LEU A 25 -6.36 11.45 -11.61
N GLN A 26 -7.16 10.80 -10.76
CA GLN A 26 -8.12 9.77 -11.18
C GLN A 26 -9.16 10.31 -12.17
N GLN A 27 -9.68 11.53 -11.95
CA GLN A 27 -10.62 12.18 -12.87
C GLN A 27 -10.01 12.47 -14.25
N ARG A 28 -8.68 12.54 -14.36
CA ARG A 28 -7.95 12.67 -15.63
C ARG A 28 -7.60 11.33 -16.26
N GLY A 29 -8.05 10.21 -15.67
CA GLY A 29 -7.70 8.86 -16.12
C GLY A 29 -6.28 8.42 -15.75
N VAL A 30 -5.60 9.14 -14.84
CA VAL A 30 -4.26 8.76 -14.40
C VAL A 30 -4.37 7.60 -13.40
N ALA A 31 -3.66 6.51 -13.67
CA ALA A 31 -3.53 5.40 -12.73
C ALA A 31 -2.75 5.85 -11.49
N VAL A 32 -3.31 5.61 -10.30
CA VAL A 32 -2.70 5.99 -9.01
C VAL A 32 -2.41 4.75 -8.20
N TYR A 33 -1.16 4.62 -7.75
CA TYR A 33 -0.67 3.49 -6.97
C TYR A 33 -0.15 3.97 -5.61
N LEU A 34 -0.26 3.11 -4.60
CA LEU A 34 0.36 3.31 -3.29
C LEU A 34 1.47 2.29 -3.09
N ILE A 35 2.73 2.73 -3.06
CA ILE A 35 3.89 1.87 -2.88
C ILE A 35 4.59 2.25 -1.56
N SER A 36 4.68 1.31 -0.62
CA SER A 36 5.16 1.58 0.74
C SER A 36 6.12 0.50 1.24
N GLY A 37 7.16 0.89 1.98
CA GLY A 37 7.97 -0.05 2.79
C GLY A 37 7.31 -0.41 4.13
N GLY A 38 6.14 0.17 4.42
CA GLY A 38 5.30 -0.22 5.55
C GLY A 38 4.48 -1.47 5.23
N PHE A 39 3.39 -1.66 5.99
CA PHE A 39 2.58 -2.87 5.91
C PHE A 39 1.26 -2.65 5.19
N ARG A 40 0.86 -3.64 4.38
CA ARG A 40 -0.35 -3.64 3.56
C ARG A 40 -1.60 -3.49 4.42
N GLU A 41 -1.60 -4.08 5.61
CA GLU A 41 -2.68 -3.99 6.60
C GLU A 41 -2.92 -2.54 7.07
N LEU A 42 -1.89 -1.69 7.01
CA LEU A 42 -1.98 -0.25 7.33
C LEU A 42 -2.20 0.61 6.07
N ALA A 43 -1.68 0.18 4.93
CA ALA A 43 -1.79 0.90 3.66
C ALA A 43 -3.20 0.79 3.06
N LEU A 44 -3.88 -0.35 3.19
CA LEU A 44 -5.21 -0.58 2.62
C LEU A 44 -6.28 0.39 3.16
N PRO A 45 -6.37 0.68 4.47
CA PRO A 45 -7.25 1.74 4.97
C PRO A 45 -6.96 3.12 4.36
N VAL A 46 -5.68 3.47 4.15
CA VAL A 46 -5.30 4.73 3.48
C VAL A 46 -5.76 4.72 2.02
N ALA A 47 -5.53 3.63 1.29
CA ALA A 47 -5.97 3.49 -0.09
C ALA A 47 -7.49 3.63 -0.23
N ARG A 48 -8.25 3.00 0.68
CA ARG A 48 -9.72 3.12 0.75
C ARG A 48 -10.18 4.56 0.93
N GLU A 49 -9.55 5.31 1.84
CA GLU A 49 -9.85 6.74 2.07
C GLU A 49 -9.57 7.62 0.85
N LEU A 50 -8.67 7.17 -0.04
CA LEU A 50 -8.27 7.87 -1.26
C LEU A 50 -8.98 7.36 -2.51
N GLY A 51 -9.83 6.33 -2.40
CA GLY A 51 -10.48 5.68 -3.55
C GLY A 51 -9.49 4.96 -4.47
N ILE A 52 -8.38 4.46 -3.93
CA ILE A 52 -7.39 3.65 -4.66
C ILE A 52 -7.76 2.17 -4.50
N ALA A 53 -7.77 1.42 -5.60
CA ALA A 53 -8.09 0.00 -5.58
C ALA A 53 -7.07 -0.80 -4.74
N PRO A 54 -7.49 -1.85 -4.00
CA PRO A 54 -6.57 -2.69 -3.23
C PRO A 54 -5.42 -3.28 -4.06
N ASP A 55 -5.69 -3.63 -5.32
CA ASP A 55 -4.70 -4.18 -6.26
C ASP A 55 -3.67 -3.14 -6.72
N SER A 56 -3.93 -1.86 -6.47
CA SER A 56 -3.00 -0.76 -6.70
C SER A 56 -2.15 -0.44 -5.46
N VAL A 57 -2.17 -1.29 -4.43
CA VAL A 57 -1.39 -1.15 -3.20
C VAL A 57 -0.28 -2.19 -3.13
N PHE A 58 0.95 -1.72 -3.08
CA PHE A 58 2.16 -2.52 -2.96
C PHE A 58 2.87 -2.17 -1.65
N ALA A 59 2.89 -3.13 -0.72
CA ALA A 59 3.49 -2.95 0.59
C ALA A 59 3.81 -4.31 1.21
N ASN A 60 4.65 -4.31 2.25
CA ASN A 60 5.01 -5.52 2.98
C ASN A 60 3.77 -6.16 3.59
N ARG A 61 3.78 -7.47 3.76
CA ARG A 61 2.64 -8.16 4.37
C ARG A 61 3.06 -8.80 5.68
N MET A 62 2.27 -8.60 6.73
CA MET A 62 2.44 -9.32 7.98
C MET A 62 1.90 -10.74 7.83
N LEU A 63 2.64 -11.72 8.36
CA LEU A 63 2.19 -13.10 8.45
C LEU A 63 1.78 -13.39 9.89
N PHE A 64 0.67 -14.09 10.05
CA PHE A 64 0.16 -14.54 11.34
C PHE A 64 -0.06 -16.05 11.29
N THR A 65 0.20 -16.74 12.40
CA THR A 65 -0.29 -18.09 12.60
C THR A 65 -1.81 -18.06 12.70
N ALA A 66 -2.48 -19.12 12.24
CA ALA A 66 -3.90 -19.29 12.44
C ALA A 66 -4.16 -20.15 13.68
N ASP A 67 -5.30 -19.94 14.31
CA ASP A 67 -5.89 -20.88 15.25
C ASP A 67 -6.42 -22.10 14.48
N ASP A 68 -6.08 -23.30 14.92
CA ASP A 68 -6.42 -24.54 14.18
C ASP A 68 -7.93 -24.82 14.17
N GLU A 69 -8.70 -24.30 15.13
CA GLU A 69 -10.16 -24.52 15.23
C GLU A 69 -10.96 -23.42 14.51
N THR A 70 -10.55 -22.17 14.67
CA THR A 70 -11.30 -20.99 14.17
C THR A 70 -10.73 -20.39 12.90
N GLY A 71 -9.50 -20.73 12.53
CA GLY A 71 -8.77 -20.16 11.39
C GLY A 71 -8.37 -18.68 11.60
N LEU A 72 -8.61 -18.11 12.79
CA LEU A 72 -8.35 -16.71 13.07
C LEU A 72 -6.86 -16.47 13.36
N PRO A 73 -6.32 -15.30 12.98
CA PRO A 73 -4.91 -15.00 13.23
C PRO A 73 -4.63 -14.85 14.73
N THR A 74 -3.66 -15.62 15.24
CA THR A 74 -3.31 -15.70 16.67
C THR A 74 -2.02 -14.96 17.00
N ARG A 75 -0.89 -15.36 16.40
CA ARG A 75 0.44 -14.83 16.71
C ARG A 75 1.12 -14.31 15.46
N PHE A 76 1.84 -13.20 15.59
CA PHE A 76 2.71 -12.70 14.55
C PHE A 76 3.81 -13.73 14.23
N ALA A 77 3.92 -14.11 12.96
CA ALA A 77 4.81 -15.15 12.45
C ALA A 77 5.96 -14.61 11.58
N GLY A 78 5.96 -13.31 11.26
CA GLY A 78 6.98 -12.68 10.44
C GLY A 78 6.38 -11.86 9.30
N PHE A 79 7.15 -11.68 8.23
CA PHE A 79 6.76 -10.90 7.05
C PHE A 79 6.87 -11.75 5.80
N ASP A 80 6.03 -11.46 4.80
CA ASP A 80 6.12 -12.13 3.50
C ASP A 80 7.34 -11.63 2.72
N ALA A 81 8.41 -12.42 2.71
CA ALA A 81 9.65 -12.10 2.02
C ALA A 81 9.51 -12.04 0.49
N ARG A 82 8.38 -12.46 -0.08
CA ARG A 82 8.10 -12.38 -1.52
C ARG A 82 7.64 -11.00 -1.96
N GLU A 83 7.18 -10.15 -1.04
CA GLU A 83 6.81 -8.77 -1.36
C GLU A 83 8.08 -7.99 -1.72
N PRO A 84 8.18 -7.39 -2.94
CA PRO A 84 9.38 -6.67 -3.35
C PRO A 84 9.78 -5.56 -2.38
N THR A 85 8.79 -4.91 -1.76
CA THR A 85 8.98 -3.81 -0.81
C THR A 85 9.65 -4.22 0.51
N CYS A 86 9.84 -5.53 0.77
CA CYS A 86 10.51 -6.04 1.97
C CYS A 86 12.03 -5.83 1.92
N ARG A 87 12.60 -5.45 0.77
CA ARG A 87 14.03 -5.23 0.56
C ARG A 87 14.34 -3.86 -0.04
N ARG A 88 15.60 -3.43 0.09
CA ARG A 88 16.11 -2.23 -0.60
C ARG A 88 15.93 -2.39 -2.10
N GLY A 89 15.52 -1.32 -2.79
CA GLY A 89 15.20 -1.35 -4.21
C GLY A 89 13.83 -1.95 -4.57
N GLY A 90 13.01 -2.32 -3.58
CA GLY A 90 11.68 -2.88 -3.83
C GLY A 90 10.70 -1.95 -4.55
N LYS A 91 10.77 -0.64 -4.31
CA LYS A 91 9.88 0.33 -4.97
C LYS A 91 10.19 0.46 -6.47
N PRO A 92 11.46 0.65 -6.90
CA PRO A 92 11.82 0.56 -8.32
C PRO A 92 11.31 -0.71 -9.00
N GLU A 93 11.45 -1.88 -8.37
CA GLU A 93 11.00 -3.16 -8.94
C GLU A 93 9.47 -3.24 -9.14
N VAL A 94 8.69 -2.71 -8.19
CA VAL A 94 7.23 -2.57 -8.36
C VAL A 94 6.92 -1.68 -9.56
N ILE A 95 7.63 -0.55 -9.70
CA ILE A 95 7.43 0.39 -10.82
C ILE A 95 7.79 -0.28 -12.16
N GLU A 96 8.89 -1.02 -12.22
CA GLU A 96 9.29 -1.79 -13.41
C GLU A 96 8.23 -2.82 -13.79
N SER A 97 7.72 -3.57 -12.81
CA SER A 97 6.66 -4.56 -13.01
C SER A 97 5.37 -3.91 -13.55
N LEU A 98 4.98 -2.75 -13.00
CA LEU A 98 3.82 -2.00 -13.47
C LEU A 98 3.99 -1.51 -14.90
N ARG A 99 5.19 -1.05 -15.29
CA ARG A 99 5.50 -0.63 -16.67
C ARG A 99 5.55 -1.79 -17.65
N ALA A 100 5.88 -2.99 -17.20
CA ALA A 100 5.81 -4.20 -18.02
C ALA A 100 4.37 -4.64 -18.27
N LEU A 101 3.48 -4.49 -17.27
CA LEU A 101 2.07 -4.88 -17.35
C LEU A 101 1.20 -3.83 -18.07
N HIS A 102 1.57 -2.57 -17.99
CA HIS A 102 0.80 -1.45 -18.53
C HIS A 102 1.70 -0.53 -19.34
N PRO A 103 1.28 -0.12 -20.55
CA PRO A 103 2.08 0.72 -21.44
C PRO A 103 2.05 2.20 -21.02
N TYR A 104 2.49 2.51 -19.80
CA TYR A 104 2.58 3.89 -19.32
C TYR A 104 3.73 4.62 -20.02
N GLU A 105 3.40 5.67 -20.76
CA GLU A 105 4.40 6.55 -21.37
C GLU A 105 5.18 7.34 -20.32
N ASN A 106 4.48 7.82 -19.29
CA ASN A 106 5.04 8.65 -18.23
C ASN A 106 4.69 8.07 -16.86
N VAL A 107 5.70 7.89 -16.01
CA VAL A 107 5.54 7.46 -14.61
C VAL A 107 6.20 8.48 -13.71
N VAL A 108 5.45 8.95 -12.70
CA VAL A 108 5.95 9.90 -11.70
C VAL A 108 5.88 9.24 -10.33
N MET A 109 7.02 9.16 -9.64
CA MET A 109 7.10 8.73 -8.25
C MET A 109 7.16 9.95 -7.34
N VAL A 110 6.28 9.99 -6.34
CA VAL A 110 6.25 11.04 -5.31
C VAL A 110 6.47 10.38 -3.95
N GLY A 111 7.47 10.84 -3.22
CA GLY A 111 7.82 10.36 -1.90
C GLY A 111 8.80 11.31 -1.21
N ASP A 112 8.93 11.16 0.10
CA ASP A 112 9.76 12.00 0.97
C ASP A 112 11.20 11.49 1.15
N GLY A 113 11.47 10.23 0.79
CA GLY A 113 12.75 9.57 1.06
C GLY A 113 13.63 9.34 -0.18
N ILE A 114 14.94 9.20 0.06
CA ILE A 114 15.91 8.57 -0.84
C ILE A 114 15.79 7.05 -0.61
N THR A 115 15.00 6.34 -1.41
CA THR A 115 14.81 4.88 -1.27
C THR A 115 14.67 4.20 -2.61
#